data_AF-A0A1R3KF40-F1
#
_entry.id   AF-A0A1R3KF40-F1
#
_cell.length_a   1.000
_cell.length_b   1.000
_cell.length_c   1.000
_cell.angle_alpha   90.00
_cell.angle_beta   90.00
_cell.angle_gamma   90.00
#
_symmetry.space_group_name_H-M   'P 1'
#
loop_
_entity.id
_entity.type
_entity.pdbx_description
1 polymer ?
#
loop_
_entity_poly.entity_id
_entity_poly.type
_entity_poly.pdbx_seq_one_letter_code
_entity_poly.pdbx_strand_id
1 'polypeptide(L)'
;MEGSESEAIFDSLNLNPQLFINETLNTVDDLLEDAFDFYLQEASKLLKTEGTDRSQDLIKGVNYVRNLVQSSLDKRLAMWEKYCLRHCFTVPEGFSLPKNDELSGSCSMVQDALSDPNVDAELDSLRDKLTLVGAESEKFNRELKELERQSASSGHCAGLINEALQLYEGASAHDMFQEMIQTATELRVKMQKLKTRQAEKTEHARAERIYISLTDYFNLNQKKGLSNAKLDDLEEFLAELKKM
;
A
#
# COMPACT_ATOMS: atom_id res chain seq x y z
N MET A 1 -5.66 44.76 25.01
CA MET A 1 -6.30 44.83 26.33
C MET A 1 -5.79 43.62 27.08
N GLU A 2 -4.66 43.78 27.75
CA GLU A 2 -3.97 42.77 28.55
C GLU A 2 -3.86 43.36 29.95
N GLY A 3 -4.13 42.57 31.00
CA GLY A 3 -3.93 42.98 32.38
C GLY A 3 -5.18 43.45 33.12
N SER A 4 -6.24 42.64 33.14
CA SER A 4 -7.32 42.82 34.12
C SER A 4 -6.94 42.20 35.47
N GLU A 5 -7.45 42.73 36.58
CA GLU A 5 -7.18 42.20 37.93
C GLU A 5 -7.57 40.71 38.06
N SER A 6 -8.56 40.27 37.27
CA SER A 6 -8.96 38.87 37.20
C SER A 6 -7.90 37.96 36.56
N GLU A 7 -7.18 38.45 35.54
CA GLU A 7 -6.15 37.66 34.83
C GLU A 7 -5.00 37.32 35.78
N ALA A 8 -4.50 38.29 36.55
CA ALA A 8 -3.47 38.09 37.56
C ALA A 8 -3.88 37.09 38.66
N ILE A 9 -5.17 37.05 39.00
CA ILE A 9 -5.71 36.11 39.98
C ILE A 9 -5.72 34.69 39.39
N PHE A 10 -6.18 34.50 38.17
CA PHE A 10 -6.18 33.17 37.54
C PHE A 10 -4.75 32.66 37.29
N ASP A 11 -3.83 33.53 36.89
CA ASP A 11 -2.41 33.20 36.74
C ASP A 11 -1.80 32.76 38.08
N SER A 12 -2.15 33.41 39.19
CA SER A 12 -1.67 33.00 40.53
C SER A 12 -2.16 31.61 40.94
N LEU A 13 -3.29 31.16 40.38
CA LEU A 13 -3.85 29.82 40.56
C LEU A 13 -3.39 28.84 39.48
N ASN A 14 -2.51 29.27 38.58
CA ASN A 14 -2.05 28.52 37.41
C ASN A 14 -3.21 28.05 36.51
N LEU A 15 -4.26 28.88 36.42
CA LEU A 15 -5.45 28.64 35.60
C LEU A 15 -5.41 29.55 34.37
N ASN A 16 -5.63 28.96 33.19
CA ASN A 16 -5.78 29.71 31.95
C ASN A 16 -7.22 29.53 31.41
N PRO A 17 -8.10 30.51 31.65
CA PRO A 17 -9.47 30.49 31.14
C PRO A 17 -9.59 30.32 29.63
N GLN A 18 -8.71 30.96 28.85
CA GLN A 18 -8.75 30.87 27.39
C GLN A 18 -8.37 29.47 26.91
N LEU A 19 -7.37 28.84 27.55
CA LEU A 19 -6.99 27.46 27.25
C LEU A 19 -8.17 26.50 27.49
N PHE A 20 -8.87 26.65 28.61
CA PHE A 20 -10.04 25.82 28.92
C PHE A 20 -11.16 25.99 27.89
N ILE A 21 -11.46 27.24 27.50
CA ILE A 21 -12.47 27.54 26.49
C ILE A 21 -12.08 26.91 25.15
N ASN A 22 -10.85 27.12 24.70
CA ASN A 22 -10.36 26.57 23.43
C ASN A 22 -10.43 25.03 23.40
N GLU A 23 -10.02 24.38 24.49
CA GLU A 23 -10.09 22.91 24.60
C GLU A 23 -11.53 22.40 24.51
N THR A 24 -12.46 23.11 25.15
CA THR A 24 -13.89 22.79 25.09
C THR A 24 -14.43 22.95 23.67
N LEU A 25 -14.06 24.03 22.98
CA LEU A 25 -14.48 24.27 21.59
C LEU A 25 -13.95 23.17 20.66
N ASN A 26 -12.65 22.86 20.75
CA ASN A 26 -12.02 21.79 19.96
C ASN A 26 -12.68 20.43 20.22
N THR A 27 -12.94 20.08 21.48
CA THR A 27 -13.60 18.82 21.84
C THR A 27 -14.99 18.70 21.21
N VAL A 28 -15.73 19.81 21.15
CA VAL A 28 -17.07 19.83 20.53
C VAL A 28 -16.97 19.68 19.02
N ASP A 29 -15.98 20.31 18.38
CA ASP A 29 -15.73 20.18 16.94
C ASP A 29 -15.32 18.75 16.56
N ASP A 30 -14.40 18.14 17.31
CA ASP A 30 -13.95 16.75 17.12
C ASP A 30 -15.14 15.78 17.25
N LEU A 31 -15.96 15.94 18.30
CA LEU A 31 -17.16 15.12 18.50
C LEU A 31 -18.17 15.27 17.35
N LEU A 32 -18.31 16.48 16.82
CA LEU A 32 -19.22 16.74 15.70
C LEU A 32 -18.74 16.02 14.45
N GLU A 33 -17.44 16.11 14.14
CA GLU A 33 -16.81 15.44 13.02
C GLU A 33 -16.98 13.92 13.11
N ASP A 34 -16.56 13.32 14.23
CA ASP A 34 -16.67 11.88 14.48
C ASP A 34 -18.10 11.37 14.36
N ALA A 35 -19.07 12.13 14.88
CA ALA A 35 -20.49 11.76 14.78
C ALA A 35 -20.97 11.73 13.32
N PHE A 36 -20.64 12.75 12.52
CA PHE A 36 -21.06 12.79 11.12
C PHE A 36 -20.37 11.74 10.26
N ASP A 37 -19.10 11.43 10.53
CA ASP A 37 -18.39 10.34 9.87
C ASP A 37 -19.03 8.99 10.19
N PHE A 38 -19.38 8.75 11.46
CA PHE A 38 -20.13 7.56 11.87
C PHE A 38 -21.48 7.45 11.13
N TYR A 39 -22.27 8.53 11.11
CA TYR A 39 -23.58 8.51 10.42
C TYR A 39 -23.45 8.31 8.92
N LEU A 40 -22.42 8.87 8.28
CA LEU A 40 -22.16 8.66 6.86
C LEU A 40 -21.85 7.18 6.57
N GLN A 41 -21.00 6.56 7.39
CA GLN A 41 -20.66 5.14 7.27
C GLN A 41 -21.90 4.25 7.47
N GLU A 42 -22.67 4.49 8.53
CA GLU A 42 -23.85 3.68 8.85
C GLU A 42 -24.95 3.86 7.80
N ALA A 43 -25.18 5.08 7.31
CA ALA A 43 -26.12 5.35 6.24
C ALA A 43 -25.70 4.66 4.92
N SER A 44 -24.40 4.69 4.58
CA SER A 44 -23.88 4.02 3.39
C SER A 44 -24.13 2.51 3.43
N LYS A 45 -23.91 1.90 4.60
CA LYS A 45 -24.15 0.48 4.85
C LYS A 45 -25.64 0.10 4.76
N LEU A 46 -26.52 0.88 5.39
CA LEU A 46 -27.97 0.63 5.39
C LEU A 46 -28.58 0.80 4.00
N LEU A 47 -28.14 1.81 3.26
CA LEU A 47 -28.66 2.13 1.93
C LEU A 47 -27.95 1.35 0.81
N LYS A 48 -26.89 0.59 1.13
CA LYS A 48 -26.05 -0.17 0.18
C LYS A 48 -25.60 0.70 -1.00
N THR A 49 -25.12 1.90 -0.69
CA THR A 49 -24.75 2.89 -1.70
C THR A 49 -23.33 2.72 -2.23
N GLU A 50 -22.51 1.86 -1.61
CA GLU A 50 -21.14 1.56 -2.01
C GLU A 50 -21.03 1.21 -3.51
N GLY A 51 -20.13 1.90 -4.22
CA GLY A 51 -19.87 1.68 -5.64
C GLY A 51 -20.94 2.21 -6.60
N THR A 52 -21.95 2.94 -6.12
CA THR A 52 -23.01 3.54 -6.96
C THR A 52 -22.96 5.07 -6.96
N ASP A 53 -23.54 5.71 -7.98
CA ASP A 53 -23.67 7.18 -8.06
C ASP A 53 -24.41 7.77 -6.83
N ARG A 54 -25.26 6.96 -6.17
CA ARG A 54 -25.99 7.36 -4.94
C ARG A 54 -25.07 7.60 -3.74
N SER A 55 -23.85 7.07 -3.74
CA SER A 55 -22.86 7.36 -2.69
C SER A 55 -22.49 8.85 -2.66
N GLN A 56 -22.30 9.45 -3.84
CA GLN A 56 -21.95 10.87 -3.94
C GLN A 56 -23.10 11.78 -3.48
N ASP A 57 -24.34 11.40 -3.80
CA ASP A 57 -25.52 12.15 -3.35
C ASP A 57 -25.69 12.05 -1.82
N LEU A 58 -25.42 10.89 -1.23
CA LEU A 58 -25.44 10.70 0.22
C LEU A 58 -24.37 11.57 0.91
N ILE A 59 -23.12 11.54 0.42
CA ILE A 59 -22.03 12.37 0.95
C ILE A 59 -22.40 13.85 0.90
N LYS A 60 -22.94 14.32 -0.23
CA LYS A 60 -23.39 15.71 -0.38
C LYS A 60 -24.49 16.07 0.62
N GLY A 61 -25.48 15.19 0.78
CA GLY A 61 -26.58 15.38 1.72
C GLY A 61 -26.10 15.46 3.17
N VAL A 62 -25.24 14.53 3.59
CA VAL A 62 -24.66 14.53 4.94
C VAL A 62 -23.82 15.78 5.18
N ASN A 63 -22.97 16.16 4.22
CA ASN A 63 -22.16 17.38 4.32
C ASN A 63 -23.01 18.65 4.41
N TYR A 64 -24.14 18.71 3.69
CA TYR A 64 -25.06 19.84 3.80
C TYR A 64 -25.64 19.97 5.23
N VAL A 65 -26.05 18.85 5.83
CA VAL A 65 -26.57 18.83 7.21
C VAL A 65 -25.45 19.17 8.19
N ARG A 66 -24.25 18.60 8.04
CA ARG A 66 -23.06 18.92 8.85
C ARG A 66 -22.80 20.42 8.86
N ASN A 67 -22.73 21.04 7.68
CA ASN A 67 -22.47 22.47 7.55
C ASN A 67 -23.57 23.33 8.21
N LEU A 68 -24.84 22.91 8.12
CA LEU A 68 -25.95 23.62 8.76
C LEU A 68 -25.85 23.56 10.29
N VAL A 69 -25.56 22.39 10.83
CA VAL A 69 -25.39 22.18 12.28
C VAL A 69 -24.16 22.95 12.78
N GLN A 70 -23.02 22.81 12.10
CA GLN A 70 -21.78 23.51 12.47
C GLN A 70 -21.96 25.02 12.45
N SER A 71 -22.53 25.59 11.39
CA SER A 71 -22.83 27.03 11.32
C SER A 71 -23.74 27.52 12.45
N SER A 72 -24.64 26.68 12.98
CA SER A 72 -25.49 27.03 14.12
C SER A 72 -24.71 26.92 15.44
N LEU A 73 -23.92 25.86 15.56
CA LEU A 73 -23.10 25.57 16.73
C LEU A 73 -22.03 26.63 16.94
N ASP A 74 -21.28 26.99 15.89
CA ASP A 74 -20.24 28.03 15.92
C ASP A 74 -20.79 29.35 16.45
N LYS A 75 -21.99 29.75 16.02
CA LYS A 75 -22.65 30.97 16.50
C LYS A 75 -22.98 30.90 17.98
N ARG A 76 -23.48 29.75 18.45
CA ARG A 76 -23.82 29.54 19.86
C ARG A 76 -22.57 29.47 20.73
N LEU A 77 -21.55 28.75 20.28
CA LEU A 77 -20.28 28.62 20.96
C LEU A 77 -19.51 29.94 21.04
N ALA A 78 -19.53 30.76 19.98
CA ALA A 78 -18.97 32.11 20.02
C ALA A 78 -19.68 33.04 21.03
N MET A 79 -20.99 32.87 21.22
CA MET A 79 -21.72 33.58 22.27
C MET A 79 -21.38 33.03 23.66
N TRP A 80 -21.26 31.72 23.78
CA TRP A 80 -20.86 31.04 25.01
C TRP A 80 -19.45 31.44 25.46
N GLU A 81 -18.47 31.45 24.56
CA GLU A 81 -17.10 31.92 24.85
C GLU A 81 -17.11 33.34 25.40
N LYS A 82 -17.81 34.26 24.71
CA LYS A 82 -17.95 35.65 25.17
C LYS A 82 -18.61 35.74 26.54
N TYR A 83 -19.60 34.90 26.81
CA TYR A 83 -20.26 34.84 28.11
C TYR A 83 -19.30 34.35 29.20
N CYS A 84 -18.56 33.28 28.93
CA CYS A 84 -17.57 32.73 29.86
C CYS A 84 -16.50 33.76 30.23
N LEU A 85 -15.91 34.42 29.23
CA LEU A 85 -14.89 35.44 29.48
C LEU A 85 -15.43 36.66 30.24
N ARG A 86 -16.71 37.02 30.03
CA ARG A 86 -17.32 38.20 30.66
C ARG A 86 -17.94 37.97 32.02
N HIS A 87 -18.30 36.73 32.35
CA HIS A 87 -19.12 36.44 33.53
C HIS A 87 -18.65 35.25 34.37
N CYS A 88 -18.00 34.26 33.75
CA CYS A 88 -17.50 33.08 34.48
C CYS A 88 -16.06 33.28 34.95
N PHE A 89 -15.22 33.82 34.07
CA PHE A 89 -13.79 34.06 34.30
C PHE A 89 -13.50 35.54 34.52
N THR A 90 -14.31 36.15 35.38
CA THR A 90 -14.18 37.57 35.76
C THR A 90 -14.34 37.66 37.27
N VAL A 91 -13.42 38.38 37.89
CA VAL A 91 -13.45 38.63 39.32
C VAL A 91 -14.29 39.89 39.55
N PRO A 92 -15.34 39.83 40.41
CA PRO A 92 -16.14 41.00 40.72
C PRO A 92 -15.30 42.15 41.26
N GLU A 93 -15.66 43.38 40.87
CA GLU A 93 -14.98 44.60 41.34
C GLU A 93 -14.99 44.66 42.87
N GLY A 94 -13.80 44.91 43.46
CA GLY A 94 -13.62 44.96 44.91
C GLY A 94 -13.27 43.61 45.56
N PHE A 95 -13.18 42.53 44.78
CA PHE A 95 -12.64 41.26 45.25
C PHE A 95 -11.17 41.14 44.88
N SER A 96 -10.31 41.06 45.90
CA SER A 96 -8.88 40.81 45.75
C SER A 96 -8.53 39.53 46.47
N LEU A 97 -7.63 38.73 45.91
CA LEU A 97 -7.04 37.64 46.67
C LEU A 97 -6.38 38.22 47.94
N PRO A 98 -6.54 37.57 49.11
CA PRO A 98 -5.75 37.91 50.27
C PRO A 98 -4.27 37.87 49.84
N LYS A 99 -3.54 38.97 50.06
CA LYS A 99 -2.11 38.94 49.82
C LYS A 99 -1.55 37.83 50.71
N ASN A 100 -0.74 36.94 50.14
CA ASN A 100 -0.06 35.87 50.87
C ASN A 100 0.80 36.37 52.06
N ASP A 101 0.96 37.68 52.23
CA ASP A 101 1.56 38.32 53.41
C ASP A 101 0.69 38.27 54.68
N GLU A 102 -0.61 37.92 54.60
CA GLU A 102 -1.47 37.78 55.77
C GLU A 102 -1.86 36.31 56.04
N LEU A 103 -0.86 35.44 56.22
CA LEU A 103 -0.94 34.45 57.31
C LEU A 103 -0.77 35.17 58.66
N SER A 104 -1.59 36.21 58.89
CA SER A 104 -1.62 36.96 60.14
C SER A 104 -2.70 36.36 61.04
N GLY A 105 -2.27 35.45 61.90
CA GLY A 105 -2.74 35.45 63.28
C GLY A 105 -3.99 34.65 63.68
N SER A 106 -4.48 33.67 62.93
CA SER A 106 -5.52 32.77 63.49
C SER A 106 -5.50 31.28 63.13
N CYS A 107 -4.64 30.81 62.22
CA CYS A 107 -4.35 29.38 62.10
C CYS A 107 -3.05 29.04 62.84
N SER A 108 -3.12 29.04 64.18
CA SER A 108 -2.03 28.77 65.11
C SER A 108 -1.76 27.27 65.29
N MET A 109 -1.84 26.47 64.23
CA MET A 109 -1.28 25.13 64.19
C MET A 109 -0.63 24.94 62.83
N VAL A 110 0.57 24.35 62.80
CA VAL A 110 1.33 24.01 61.58
C VAL A 110 2.27 25.12 61.05
N GLN A 111 3.11 25.69 61.92
CA GLN A 111 4.39 26.30 61.47
C GLN A 111 5.57 25.34 61.57
N ASP A 112 5.39 24.16 62.17
CA ASP A 112 6.41 23.11 62.35
C ASP A 112 6.41 22.05 61.23
N ALA A 113 5.59 22.22 60.17
CA ALA A 113 5.50 21.29 59.02
C ALA A 113 5.91 21.91 57.68
N LEU A 114 6.66 23.02 57.70
CA LEU A 114 7.11 23.73 56.49
C LEU A 114 8.23 23.00 55.71
N SER A 115 8.65 21.83 56.20
CA SER A 115 9.42 20.86 55.43
C SER A 115 8.95 19.50 55.89
N ASP A 116 7.85 19.01 55.30
CA ASP A 116 7.48 17.62 55.43
C ASP A 116 8.40 16.82 54.49
N PRO A 117 9.43 16.13 55.00
CA PRO A 117 10.38 15.38 54.18
C PRO A 117 9.69 14.29 53.36
N ASN A 118 8.46 13.89 53.72
CA ASN A 118 7.67 12.95 52.93
C ASN A 118 7.16 13.60 51.63
N VAL A 119 6.68 14.84 51.68
CA VAL A 119 6.22 15.57 50.49
C VAL A 119 7.38 15.87 49.56
N ASP A 120 8.54 16.25 50.11
CA ASP A 120 9.75 16.48 49.32
C ASP A 120 10.23 15.19 48.65
N ALA A 121 10.21 14.05 49.37
CA ALA A 121 10.56 12.75 48.80
C ALA A 121 9.57 12.28 47.71
N GLU A 122 8.28 12.53 47.88
CA GLU A 122 7.27 12.26 46.84
C GLU A 122 7.48 13.14 45.60
N LEU A 123 7.81 14.43 45.79
CA LEU A 123 8.09 15.35 44.70
C LEU A 123 9.34 14.93 43.90
N ASP A 124 10.40 14.52 44.59
CA ASP A 124 11.60 14.00 43.95
C ASP A 124 11.32 12.67 43.24
N SER A 125 10.53 11.78 43.83
CA SER A 125 10.07 10.55 43.16
C SER A 125 9.28 10.83 41.88
N LEU A 126 8.41 11.85 41.88
CA LEU A 126 7.65 12.26 40.70
C LEU A 126 8.53 12.89 39.63
N ARG A 127 9.55 13.68 40.01
CA ARG A 127 10.54 14.24 39.09
C ARG A 127 11.36 13.14 38.42
N ASP A 128 11.82 12.16 39.20
CA ASP A 128 12.52 10.99 38.67
C ASP A 128 11.63 10.19 37.70
N LYS A 129 10.36 9.99 38.06
CA LYS A 129 9.40 9.32 37.17
C LYS A 129 9.15 10.12 35.89
N LEU A 130 9.06 11.45 35.97
CA LEU A 130 8.87 12.31 34.81
C LEU A 130 10.08 12.26 33.86
N THR A 131 11.29 12.29 34.40
CA THR A 131 12.51 12.16 33.58
C THR A 131 12.62 10.79 32.92
N LEU A 132 12.25 9.72 33.63
CA LEU A 132 12.20 8.37 33.09
C LEU A 132 11.18 8.25 31.94
N VAL A 133 9.94 8.72 32.17
CA VAL A 133 8.88 8.72 31.14
C VAL A 133 9.26 9.60 29.95
N GLY A 134 9.94 10.74 30.19
CA GLY A 134 10.48 11.59 29.15
C GLY A 134 11.48 10.85 28.26
N ALA A 135 12.45 10.17 28.85
CA ALA A 135 13.43 9.37 28.10
C ALA A 135 12.79 8.20 27.32
N GLU A 136 11.77 7.56 27.90
CA GLU A 136 11.00 6.50 27.23
C GLU A 136 10.18 7.06 26.06
N SER A 137 9.51 8.20 26.23
CA SER A 137 8.77 8.89 25.18
C SER A 137 9.67 9.30 24.01
N GLU A 138 10.87 9.81 24.30
CA GLU A 138 11.85 10.10 23.24
C GLU A 138 12.29 8.84 22.49
N LYS A 139 12.49 7.72 23.20
CA LYS A 139 12.82 6.44 22.58
C LYS A 139 11.68 5.95 21.68
N PHE A 140 10.45 5.98 22.18
CA PHE A 140 9.26 5.62 21.42
C PHE A 140 9.11 6.48 20.16
N ASN A 141 9.29 7.80 20.28
CA ASN A 141 9.24 8.72 19.13
C ASN A 141 10.33 8.42 18.09
N ARG A 142 11.54 8.03 18.52
CA ARG A 142 12.59 7.56 17.59
C ARG A 142 12.19 6.28 16.86
N GLU A 143 11.61 5.32 17.56
CA GLU A 143 11.13 4.06 16.95
C GLU A 143 9.98 4.32 15.97
N LEU A 144 9.05 5.22 16.30
CA LEU A 144 7.95 5.61 15.44
C LEU A 144 8.45 6.23 14.12
N LYS A 145 9.40 7.17 14.19
CA LYS A 145 10.02 7.76 12.99
C LYS A 145 10.74 6.74 12.11
N GLU A 146 11.40 5.75 12.72
CA GLU A 146 12.06 4.68 11.96
C GLU A 146 11.03 3.77 11.28
N LEU A 147 9.92 3.44 11.96
CA LEU A 147 8.82 2.68 11.38
C LEU A 147 8.14 3.44 10.23
N GLU A 148 7.92 4.75 10.37
CA GLU A 148 7.39 5.60 9.28
C GLU A 148 8.32 5.57 8.06
N ARG A 149 9.62 5.70 8.26
CA ARG A 149 10.63 5.61 7.19
C ARG A 149 10.59 4.24 6.51
N GLN A 150 10.49 3.16 7.29
CA GLN A 150 10.38 1.80 6.76
C GLN A 150 9.09 1.62 5.96
N SER A 151 7.95 2.05 6.50
CA SER A 151 6.65 2.03 5.82
C SER A 151 6.69 2.79 4.50
N ALA A 152 7.23 4.01 4.48
CA ALA A 152 7.38 4.80 3.26
C ALA A 152 8.27 4.09 2.21
N SER A 153 9.39 3.51 2.64
CA SER A 153 10.27 2.75 1.73
C SER A 153 9.63 1.46 1.21
N SER A 154 8.84 0.78 2.05
CA SER A 154 8.07 -0.41 1.68
C SER A 154 6.98 -0.06 0.66
N GLY A 155 6.22 1.02 0.90
CA GLY A 155 5.22 1.53 -0.05
C GLY A 155 5.85 1.91 -1.39
N HIS A 156 7.03 2.54 -1.38
CA HIS A 156 7.77 2.84 -2.61
C HIS A 156 8.20 1.57 -3.36
N CYS A 157 8.72 0.56 -2.66
CA CYS A 157 9.10 -0.72 -3.24
C CYS A 157 7.88 -1.46 -3.83
N ALA A 158 6.75 -1.47 -3.11
CA ALA A 158 5.50 -2.03 -3.61
C ALA A 158 5.02 -1.30 -4.88
N GLY A 159 5.17 0.03 -4.92
CA GLY A 159 4.90 0.84 -6.11
C GLY A 159 5.78 0.44 -7.31
N LEU A 160 7.10 0.32 -7.11
CA LEU A 160 8.05 -0.11 -8.16
C LEU A 160 7.76 -1.54 -8.66
N ILE A 161 7.43 -2.47 -7.76
CA ILE A 161 7.05 -3.84 -8.12
C ILE A 161 5.76 -3.82 -8.95
N ASN A 162 4.77 -3.02 -8.56
CA ASN A 162 3.53 -2.89 -9.29
C ASN A 162 3.73 -2.26 -10.67
N GLU A 163 4.59 -1.24 -10.78
CA GLU A 163 4.97 -0.65 -12.08
C GLU A 163 5.68 -1.67 -12.98
N ALA A 164 6.62 -2.44 -12.43
CA ALA A 164 7.28 -3.51 -13.17
C ALA A 164 6.28 -4.59 -13.64
N LEU A 165 5.30 -4.97 -12.79
CA LEU A 165 4.23 -5.90 -13.16
C LEU A 165 3.36 -5.32 -14.29
N GLN A 166 2.98 -4.05 -14.22
CA GLN A 166 2.24 -3.38 -15.29
C GLN A 166 3.02 -3.33 -16.60
N LEU A 167 4.35 -3.19 -16.56
CA LEU A 167 5.18 -3.30 -17.77
C LEU A 167 5.12 -4.72 -18.36
N TYR A 168 5.05 -5.77 -17.54
CA TYR A 168 4.89 -7.14 -18.00
C TYR A 168 3.48 -7.50 -18.46
N GLU A 169 2.44 -6.86 -17.92
CA GLU A 169 1.05 -7.02 -18.38
C GLU A 169 0.76 -6.17 -19.64
N GLY A 170 1.32 -4.96 -19.71
CA GLY A 170 1.14 -4.03 -20.82
C GLY A 170 2.03 -4.33 -22.03
N ALA A 171 3.26 -4.82 -21.83
CA ALA A 171 4.00 -5.48 -22.89
C ALA A 171 3.42 -6.89 -23.00
N SER A 172 2.91 -7.28 -24.17
CA SER A 172 2.42 -8.65 -24.41
C SER A 172 3.57 -9.67 -24.46
N ALA A 173 4.56 -9.54 -23.57
CA ALA A 173 5.73 -10.39 -23.45
C ALA A 173 5.30 -11.86 -23.37
N HIS A 174 4.26 -12.17 -22.59
CA HIS A 174 3.71 -13.53 -22.54
C HIS A 174 3.21 -13.99 -23.92
N ASP A 175 2.40 -13.18 -24.61
CA ASP A 175 1.86 -13.51 -25.93
C ASP A 175 2.96 -13.61 -26.98
N MET A 176 3.94 -12.71 -26.97
CA MET A 176 5.11 -12.75 -27.85
C MET A 176 5.96 -14.00 -27.59
N PHE A 177 6.14 -14.39 -26.32
CA PHE A 177 6.85 -15.63 -25.98
C PHE A 177 6.07 -16.85 -26.46
N GLN A 178 4.74 -16.88 -26.32
CA GLN A 178 3.90 -17.96 -26.84
C GLN A 178 3.95 -18.03 -28.38
N GLU A 179 3.85 -16.89 -29.07
CA GLU A 179 3.96 -16.82 -30.52
C GLU A 179 5.34 -17.27 -31.01
N MET A 180 6.41 -16.88 -30.31
CA MET A 180 7.77 -17.33 -30.62
C MET A 180 7.91 -18.85 -30.47
N ILE A 181 7.38 -19.43 -29.38
CA ILE A 181 7.37 -20.87 -29.15
C ILE A 181 6.59 -21.59 -30.25
N GLN A 182 5.41 -21.08 -30.61
CA GLN A 182 4.58 -21.65 -31.66
C GLN A 182 5.30 -21.60 -33.01
N THR A 183 5.88 -20.46 -33.37
CA THR A 183 6.59 -20.25 -34.64
C THR A 183 7.83 -21.15 -34.74
N ALA A 184 8.60 -21.28 -33.65
CA ALA A 184 9.75 -22.18 -33.59
C ALA A 184 9.34 -23.65 -33.75
N THR A 185 8.21 -24.04 -33.15
CA THR A 185 7.67 -25.39 -33.25
C THR A 185 7.20 -25.69 -34.67
N GLU A 186 6.50 -24.76 -35.31
CA GLU A 186 6.09 -24.89 -36.72
C GLU A 186 7.29 -24.98 -37.68
N LEU A 187 8.32 -24.17 -37.45
CA LEU A 187 9.56 -24.22 -38.23
C LEU A 187 10.20 -25.61 -38.12
N ARG A 188 10.28 -26.17 -36.91
CA ARG A 188 10.83 -27.50 -36.66
C ARG A 188 10.07 -28.58 -37.45
N VAL A 189 8.73 -28.52 -37.41
CA VAL A 189 7.87 -29.45 -38.17
C VAL A 189 8.08 -29.30 -39.67
N LYS A 190 8.14 -28.07 -40.20
CA LYS A 190 8.39 -27.82 -41.63
C LYS A 190 9.77 -28.32 -42.06
N MET A 191 10.81 -28.11 -41.26
CA MET A 191 12.16 -28.66 -41.53
C MET A 191 12.15 -30.20 -41.57
N GLN A 192 11.44 -30.85 -40.64
CA GLN A 192 11.35 -32.31 -40.62
C GLN A 192 10.58 -32.86 -41.84
N LYS A 193 9.49 -32.18 -42.25
CA LYS A 193 8.76 -32.49 -43.49
C LYS A 193 9.61 -32.28 -44.75
N LEU A 194 10.46 -31.25 -44.77
CA LEU A 194 11.34 -30.97 -45.89
C LEU A 194 12.45 -32.03 -45.99
N LYS A 195 13.04 -32.43 -44.85
CA LYS A 195 14.05 -33.49 -44.78
C LYS A 195 13.50 -34.85 -45.25
N THR A 196 12.29 -35.21 -44.84
CA THR A 196 11.62 -36.45 -45.28
C THR A 196 11.30 -36.43 -46.78
N ARG A 197 10.71 -35.35 -47.30
CA ARG A 197 10.49 -35.18 -48.75
C ARG A 197 11.78 -35.23 -49.56
N GLN A 198 12.88 -34.68 -49.04
CA GLN A 198 14.18 -34.76 -49.71
C GLN A 198 14.70 -36.20 -49.74
N ALA A 199 14.56 -36.95 -48.65
CA ALA A 199 14.92 -38.36 -48.60
C ALA A 199 14.10 -39.20 -49.60
N GLU A 200 12.79 -39.02 -49.63
CA GLU A 200 11.88 -39.69 -50.59
C GLU A 200 12.24 -39.37 -52.04
N LYS A 201 12.55 -38.10 -52.36
CA LYS A 201 13.01 -37.72 -53.71
C LYS A 201 14.34 -38.35 -54.07
N THR A 202 15.28 -38.43 -53.13
CA THR A 202 16.56 -39.11 -53.39
C THR A 202 16.40 -40.61 -53.57
N GLU A 203 15.44 -41.22 -52.85
CA GLU A 203 15.11 -42.63 -52.98
C GLU A 203 14.39 -42.92 -54.31
N HIS A 204 13.41 -42.11 -54.69
CA HIS A 204 12.76 -42.20 -56.00
C HIS A 204 13.77 -42.02 -57.14
N ALA A 205 14.68 -41.05 -57.05
CA ALA A 205 15.72 -40.83 -58.05
C ALA A 205 16.78 -41.95 -58.10
N ARG A 206 16.93 -42.73 -57.02
CA ARG A 206 17.74 -43.97 -57.03
C ARG A 206 16.96 -45.11 -57.67
N ALA A 207 15.70 -45.32 -57.28
CA ALA A 207 14.83 -46.36 -57.84
C ALA A 207 14.62 -46.19 -59.36
N GLU A 208 14.43 -44.96 -59.82
CA GLU A 208 14.28 -44.63 -61.24
C GLU A 208 15.58 -44.88 -62.03
N ARG A 209 16.74 -44.57 -61.44
CA ARG A 209 18.04 -44.94 -62.03
C ARG A 209 18.21 -46.46 -62.13
N ILE A 210 17.84 -47.20 -61.09
CA ILE A 210 17.89 -48.66 -61.10
C ILE A 210 16.96 -49.23 -62.17
N TYR A 211 15.74 -48.70 -62.29
CA TYR A 211 14.77 -49.11 -63.30
C TYR A 211 15.26 -48.84 -64.72
N ILE A 212 15.83 -47.66 -64.98
CA ILE A 212 16.40 -47.31 -66.29
C ILE A 212 17.61 -48.21 -66.59
N SER A 213 18.53 -48.41 -65.65
CA SER A 213 19.67 -49.32 -65.81
C SER A 213 19.25 -50.78 -66.05
N LEU A 214 18.20 -51.27 -65.37
CA LEU A 214 17.64 -52.59 -65.64
C LEU A 214 17.05 -52.65 -67.05
N THR A 215 16.26 -51.66 -67.43
CA THR A 215 15.61 -51.60 -68.75
C THR A 215 16.64 -51.53 -69.88
N ASP A 216 17.72 -50.77 -69.69
CA ASP A 216 18.84 -50.70 -70.63
C ASP A 216 19.65 -52.00 -70.67
N TYR A 217 19.86 -52.67 -69.53
CA TYR A 217 20.50 -53.99 -69.47
C TYR A 217 19.68 -55.07 -70.20
N PHE A 218 18.36 -55.06 -70.03
CA PHE A 218 17.45 -55.97 -70.75
C PHE A 218 17.33 -55.63 -72.25
N ASN A 219 17.42 -54.35 -72.63
CA ASN A 219 17.41 -53.93 -74.03
C ASN A 219 18.74 -54.22 -74.74
N LEU A 220 19.90 -54.10 -74.07
CA LEU A 220 21.20 -54.47 -74.65
C LEU A 220 21.30 -55.99 -74.88
N ASN A 221 20.63 -56.79 -74.06
CA ASN A 221 20.64 -58.26 -74.12
C ASN A 221 19.53 -58.88 -74.98
N GLN A 222 18.71 -58.09 -75.70
CA GLN A 222 17.69 -58.63 -76.62
C GLN A 222 18.26 -59.46 -77.80
N LYS A 223 19.57 -59.47 -78.03
CA LYS A 223 20.20 -60.31 -79.07
C LYS A 223 20.74 -61.66 -78.61
N LYS A 224 20.79 -61.97 -77.31
CA LYS A 224 21.08 -63.32 -76.80
C LYS A 224 20.34 -63.51 -75.47
N GLY A 225 19.33 -64.37 -75.47
CA GLY A 225 18.58 -64.73 -74.27
C GLY A 225 19.48 -65.31 -73.15
N LEU A 226 18.93 -65.31 -71.94
CA LEU A 226 19.53 -65.74 -70.65
C LEU A 226 19.85 -67.24 -70.57
N SER A 227 20.46 -67.83 -71.60
CA SER A 227 20.75 -69.27 -71.65
C SER A 227 22.24 -69.61 -71.60
N ASN A 228 23.13 -68.66 -71.27
CA ASN A 228 24.58 -68.91 -71.17
C ASN A 228 25.34 -68.15 -70.05
N ALA A 229 24.66 -67.58 -69.05
CA ALA A 229 25.35 -66.91 -67.95
C ALA A 229 25.96 -67.94 -66.98
N LYS A 230 27.24 -67.78 -66.61
CA LYS A 230 27.89 -68.64 -65.62
C LYS A 230 27.55 -68.17 -64.21
N LEU A 231 27.66 -69.07 -63.23
CA LEU A 231 27.35 -68.80 -61.81
C LEU A 231 28.15 -67.60 -61.27
N ASP A 232 29.39 -67.45 -61.75
CA ASP A 232 30.31 -66.36 -61.37
C ASP A 232 29.77 -64.97 -61.78
N ASP A 233 29.09 -64.87 -62.92
CA ASP A 233 28.48 -63.61 -63.40
C ASP A 233 27.28 -63.18 -62.54
N LEU A 234 26.63 -64.16 -61.90
CA LEU A 234 25.48 -63.96 -61.00
C LEU A 234 25.95 -63.57 -59.58
N GLU A 235 27.09 -64.10 -59.15
CA GLU A 235 27.77 -63.69 -57.91
C GLU A 235 28.35 -62.27 -58.01
N GLU A 236 28.92 -61.89 -59.15
CA GLU A 236 29.42 -60.53 -59.39
C GLU A 236 28.28 -59.51 -59.36
N PHE A 237 27.13 -59.83 -59.98
CA PHE A 237 25.93 -59.00 -59.93
C PHE A 237 25.38 -58.85 -58.50
N LEU A 238 25.35 -59.94 -57.71
CA LEU A 238 24.95 -59.90 -56.30
C LEU A 238 25.93 -59.11 -55.41
N ALA A 239 27.22 -59.13 -55.74
CA ALA A 239 28.25 -58.39 -55.03
C ALA A 239 28.18 -56.88 -55.31
N GLU A 240 27.86 -56.47 -56.54
CA GLU A 240 27.59 -55.06 -56.87
C GLU A 240 26.31 -54.56 -56.18
N LEU A 241 25.26 -55.38 -56.14
CA LEU A 241 23.99 -55.02 -55.50
C LEU A 241 24.10 -54.91 -53.98
N LYS A 242 25.05 -55.60 -53.35
CA LYS A 242 25.39 -55.45 -51.92
C LYS A 242 26.30 -54.25 -51.59
N LYS A 243 26.94 -53.65 -52.60
CA LYS A 243 27.81 -52.47 -52.44
C LYS A 243 27.09 -51.14 -52.70
N MET A 244 25.89 -51.16 -53.28
CA MET A 244 24.97 -50.01 -53.41
C MET A 244 24.05 -49.88 -52.20
#